data_AF-A0A5R9NBH4-F1
#
_entry.id   AF-A0A5R9NBH4-F1
#
_cell.length_a   1.000
_cell.length_b   1.000
_cell.length_c   1.000
_cell.angle_alpha   90.00
_cell.angle_beta   90.00
_cell.angle_gamma   90.00
#
_symmetry.space_group_name_H-M   'P 1'
#
loop_
_entity.id
_entity.type
_entity.pdbx_description
1 polymer ?
#
loop_
_entity_poly.entity_id
_entity_poly.type
_entity_poly.pdbx_seq_one_letter_code
_entity_poly.pdbx_strand_id
1 'polypeptide(L)'
;MNVVSFPRVRECRGEPDRTFVSTDADERRLYRFALQYEMDGKSWATDIWAYSPKDAEDRVAAMRRSLTLCGQLYAEVETDAPTQL
;
A
#
# COMPACT_ATOMS: atom_id res chain seq x y z
N MET A 1 19.94 -0.34 1.36
CA MET A 1 19.14 -0.32 2.60
C MET A 1 18.20 0.87 2.50
N ASN A 2 16.92 0.66 2.18
CA ASN A 2 15.94 1.75 2.07
C ASN A 2 15.25 1.91 3.43
N VAL A 3 15.53 3.03 4.09
CA VAL A 3 14.86 3.42 5.33
C VAL A 3 13.61 4.19 4.94
N VAL A 4 12.44 3.60 5.14
CA VAL A 4 11.16 4.30 4.98
C VAL A 4 10.88 5.04 6.29
N SER A 5 11.05 6.36 6.27
CA SER A 5 10.79 7.23 7.42
C SER A 5 9.38 7.80 7.34
N PHE A 6 8.59 7.62 8.41
CA PHE A 6 7.26 8.23 8.54
C PHE A 6 7.37 9.47 9.44
N PRO A 7 7.39 10.70 8.88
CA PRO A 7 7.36 11.91 9.70
C PRO A 7 6.05 11.96 10.50
N ARG A 8 6.17 12.19 11.82
CA ARG A 8 5.01 12.32 12.73
C ARG A 8 4.18 13.59 12.49
N VAL A 9 4.68 14.50 11.67
CA VAL A 9 3.98 15.72 11.26
C VAL A 9 3.22 15.41 9.98
N ARG A 10 1.88 15.53 10.03
CA ARG A 10 1.04 15.58 8.83
C ARG A 10 1.41 16.86 8.08
N GLU A 11 2.42 16.80 7.21
CA GLU A 11 2.61 17.87 6.25
C GLU A 11 1.37 17.89 5.35
N CYS A 12 0.52 18.92 5.53
CA CYS A 12 -0.48 19.30 4.56
C CYS A 12 0.23 19.73 3.25
N ARG A 13 0.75 18.78 2.49
CA ARG A 13 1.11 18.99 1.08
C ARG A 13 -0.08 18.53 0.25
N GLY A 14 -0.60 19.48 -0.52
CA GLY A 14 -1.97 19.53 -1.03
C GLY A 14 -2.38 18.49 -2.06
N GLU A 15 -1.70 17.35 -2.21
CA GLU A 15 -2.20 16.18 -2.94
C GLU A 15 -1.25 14.99 -2.69
N PRO A 16 -1.76 13.76 -2.48
CA PRO A 16 -0.91 12.58 -2.41
C PRO A 16 -0.14 12.38 -3.72
N ASP A 17 1.14 12.04 -3.62
CA ASP A 17 1.98 11.73 -4.79
C ASP A 17 1.29 10.67 -5.66
N ARG A 18 1.30 10.90 -6.99
CA ARG A 18 0.59 10.09 -8.00
C ARG A 18 0.98 8.61 -7.94
N THR A 19 2.17 8.29 -7.42
CA THR A 19 2.65 6.91 -7.21
C THR A 19 1.88 6.18 -6.09
N PHE A 20 1.21 6.93 -5.22
CA PHE A 20 0.40 6.44 -4.10
C PHE A 20 -1.10 6.61 -4.34
N VAL A 21 -1.50 6.94 -5.58
CA VAL A 21 -2.89 7.04 -6.00
C VAL A 21 -3.11 6.09 -7.18
N SER A 22 -4.08 5.19 -7.04
CA SER A 22 -4.54 4.33 -8.13
C SER A 22 -6.04 4.50 -8.30
N THR A 23 -6.59 3.91 -9.34
CA THR A 23 -8.04 3.84 -9.59
C THR A 23 -8.42 2.38 -9.73
N ASP A 24 -9.49 1.96 -9.06
CA ASP A 24 -10.08 0.65 -9.31
C ASP A 24 -10.86 0.63 -10.63
N ALA A 25 -11.46 -0.52 -10.95
CA ALA A 25 -12.28 -0.70 -12.15
C ALA A 25 -13.53 0.20 -12.20
N ASP A 26 -13.95 0.75 -11.06
CA ASP A 26 -15.09 1.67 -10.93
C ASP A 26 -14.62 3.14 -10.88
N GLU A 27 -13.38 3.42 -11.28
CA GLU A 27 -12.74 4.75 -11.27
C GLU A 27 -12.63 5.39 -9.87
N ARG A 28 -12.80 4.61 -8.79
CA ARG A 28 -12.67 5.13 -7.43
C ARG A 28 -11.20 5.24 -7.06
N ARG A 29 -10.86 6.36 -6.43
CA ARG A 29 -9.49 6.63 -5.96
C ARG A 29 -9.12 5.69 -4.82
N LEU A 30 -8.03 4.96 -5.03
CA LEU A 30 -7.33 4.19 -4.02
C LEU A 30 -6.07 4.94 -3.61
N TYR A 31 -5.76 4.89 -2.32
CA TYR A 31 -4.57 5.47 -1.74
C TYR A 31 -3.72 4.37 -1.10
N ARG A 32 -2.41 4.46 -1.26
CA ARG A 32 -1.48 3.50 -0.66
C ARG A 32 -1.07 3.96 0.73
N PHE A 33 -1.43 3.20 1.75
CA PHE A 33 -1.10 3.45 3.14
C PHE A 33 -0.05 2.48 3.64
N ALA A 34 0.95 2.99 4.34
CA ALA A 34 1.92 2.15 5.03
C ALA A 34 1.36 1.66 6.37
N LEU A 35 1.61 0.39 6.67
CA LEU A 35 1.30 -0.26 7.93
C LEU A 35 2.60 -0.61 8.63
N GLN A 36 2.77 -0.17 9.87
CA GLN A 36 3.92 -0.53 10.69
C GLN A 36 3.48 -1.49 11.80
N TYR A 37 4.31 -2.50 12.07
CA TYR A 37 4.13 -3.43 13.18
C TYR A 37 5.48 -3.83 13.78
N GLU A 38 5.46 -4.33 15.01
CA GLU A 38 6.64 -4.82 15.70
C GLU A 38 6.63 -6.35 15.76
N MET A 39 7.80 -6.96 15.56
CA MET A 39 8.02 -8.39 15.68
C MET A 39 9.48 -8.61 16.08
N ASP A 40 9.71 -9.40 17.13
CA ASP A 40 11.05 -9.71 17.68
C ASP A 40 11.90 -8.47 18.00
N GLY A 41 11.26 -7.43 18.56
CA GLY A 41 11.91 -6.17 18.92
C GLY A 41 12.33 -5.32 17.71
N LYS A 42 11.90 -5.67 16.50
CA LYS A 42 12.17 -4.93 15.27
C LYS A 42 10.88 -4.34 14.71
N SER A 43 10.98 -3.14 14.15
CA SER A 43 9.92 -2.54 13.34
C SER A 43 9.95 -3.07 11.92
N TRP A 44 8.81 -3.52 11.45
CA TRP A 44 8.55 -3.93 10.07
C TRP A 44 7.49 -3.03 9.46
N ALA A 45 7.50 -2.91 8.14
CA ALA A 45 6.49 -2.17 7.41
C ALA A 45 6.01 -2.97 6.20
N THR A 46 4.71 -2.85 5.92
CA THR A 46 4.08 -3.30 4.68
C THR A 46 3.13 -2.20 4.22
N ASP A 47 2.42 -2.39 3.11
CA ASP A 47 1.48 -1.41 2.60
C ASP A 47 0.19 -2.06 2.11
N ILE A 48 -0.86 -1.24 2.11
CA ILE A 48 -2.18 -1.62 1.59
C ILE A 48 -2.73 -0.49 0.72
N TRP A 49 -3.54 -0.86 -0.26
CA TRP A 49 -4.42 0.08 -0.93
C TRP A 49 -5.75 0.18 -0.17
N ALA A 50 -6.24 1.40 0.05
CA ALA A 50 -7.52 1.67 0.70
C ALA A 50 -8.15 2.96 0.15
N TYR A 51 -9.47 3.09 0.27
CA TYR A 51 -10.21 4.23 -0.29
C TYR A 51 -10.14 5.49 0.57
N SER A 52 -9.79 5.36 1.84
CA SER A 52 -9.69 6.46 2.80
C SER A 52 -8.84 6.04 4.01
N PRO A 53 -8.41 6.99 4.86
CA PRO A 53 -7.74 6.65 6.13
C PRO A 53 -8.61 5.75 7.03
N LYS A 54 -9.93 5.97 7.06
CA LYS A 54 -10.86 5.14 7.83
C LYS A 54 -10.92 3.70 7.30
N ASP A 55 -11.01 3.53 5.98
CA ASP A 55 -10.98 2.20 5.34
C ASP A 55 -9.64 1.50 5.64
N ALA A 56 -8.52 2.22 5.59
CA ALA A 56 -7.22 1.67 5.96
C ALA A 56 -7.20 1.17 7.41
N GLU A 57 -7.70 1.96 8.37
CA GLU A 57 -7.80 1.56 9.78
C GLU A 57 -8.73 0.36 10.00
N ASP A 58 -9.90 0.33 9.33
CA ASP A 58 -10.87 -0.76 9.42
C ASP A 58 -10.26 -2.08 8.87
N ARG A 59 -9.51 -2.00 7.77
CA ARG A 59 -8.74 -3.14 7.21
C ARG A 59 -7.65 -3.61 8.17
N VAL A 60 -6.88 -2.70 8.77
CA VAL A 60 -5.87 -3.05 9.80
C VAL A 60 -6.53 -3.75 10.99
N ALA A 61 -7.69 -3.27 11.43
CA ALA A 61 -8.44 -3.90 12.50
C ALA A 61 -8.90 -5.31 12.11
N ALA A 62 -9.34 -5.53 10.88
CA ALA A 62 -9.65 -6.86 10.36
C ALA A 62 -8.40 -7.76 10.31
N MET A 63 -7.27 -7.26 9.83
CA MET A 63 -6.00 -8.01 9.78
C MET A 63 -5.60 -8.52 11.16
N ARG A 64 -5.68 -7.67 12.20
CA ARG A 64 -5.39 -8.08 13.59
C ARG A 64 -6.25 -9.23 14.09
N ARG A 65 -7.46 -9.40 13.54
CA ARG A 65 -8.41 -10.44 13.96
C ARG A 65 -8.34 -11.71 13.12
N SER A 66 -8.02 -11.61 11.82
CA SER A 66 -8.25 -12.72 10.88
C SER A 66 -7.23 -12.83 9.75
N LEU A 67 -6.10 -12.11 9.80
CA LEU A 67 -5.10 -12.21 8.73
C LEU A 67 -4.55 -13.64 8.64
N THR A 68 -4.53 -14.18 7.42
CA THR A 68 -4.04 -15.52 7.12
C THR A 68 -3.04 -15.45 5.97
N LEU A 69 -1.96 -16.23 6.02
CA LEU A 69 -1.02 -16.36 4.91
C LEU A 69 -1.63 -17.25 3.83
N CYS A 70 -1.85 -16.71 2.63
CA CYS A 70 -2.46 -17.43 1.50
C CYS A 70 -1.43 -18.05 0.53
N GLY A 71 -0.13 -17.96 0.82
CA GLY A 71 0.94 -18.40 -0.07
C GLY A 71 1.71 -17.25 -0.71
N GLN A 72 2.43 -17.54 -1.81
CA GLN A 72 3.23 -16.57 -2.54
C GLN A 72 2.38 -15.88 -3.62
N LEU A 73 2.54 -14.56 -3.76
CA LEU A 73 1.96 -13.82 -4.88
C LEU A 73 2.83 -14.02 -6.12
N TYR A 74 2.20 -14.37 -7.24
CA TYR A 74 2.81 -14.45 -8.56
C TYR A 74 2.10 -13.47 -9.47
N ALA A 75 2.86 -12.62 -10.17
CA ALA A 75 2.34 -11.69 -11.16
C ALA A 75 3.21 -11.76 -12.41
N GLU A 76 2.60 -12.13 -13.54
CA GLU A 76 3.20 -11.95 -14.86
C GLU A 76 2.79 -10.57 -15.40
N VAL A 77 3.76 -9.81 -15.87
CA VAL A 77 3.53 -8.56 -16.59
C VAL A 77 3.84 -8.85 -18.05
N GLU A 78 2.82 -8.92 -18.90
CA GLU A 78 3.03 -8.93 -20.35
C GLU A 78 3.64 -7.58 -20.74
N THR A 79 4.94 -7.58 -21.05
CA THR A 79 5.57 -6.45 -21.72
C THR A 79 5.32 -6.62 -23.21
N ASP A 80 4.43 -5.81 -23.78
CA ASP A 80 4.36 -5.66 -25.23
C ASP A 80 5.74 -5.25 -25.75
N ALA A 81 6.34 -6.11 -26.58
CA ALA A 81 7.58 -5.83 -27.25
C ALA A 81 7.41 -4.60 -28.16
N PRO A 82 8.40 -3.69 -28.26
CA PRO A 82 8.30 -2.56 -29.16
C PRO A 82 8.19 -3.06 -30.60
N THR A 83 7.12 -2.68 -31.29
CA THR A 83 7.00 -2.83 -32.74
C THR A 83 8.13 -2.02 -33.36
N GLN A 84 9.17 -2.69 -33.85
CA GLN A 84 10.15 -2.06 -34.73
C GLN A 84 9.47 -1.79 -36.08
N LEU A 85 9.43 -0.52 -36.49
CA LEU A 85 9.24 -0.10 -37.88
C LEU A 85 10.52 0.60 -38.34
#